data_AF-Q5BRT3-F1
#
_entry.id   AF-Q5BRT3-F1
#
_cell.length_a   1.000
_cell.length_b   1.000
_cell.length_c   1.000
_cell.angle_alpha   90.00
_cell.angle_beta   90.00
_cell.angle_gamma   90.00
#
_symmetry.space_group_name_H-M   'P 1'
#
loop_
_entity.id
_entity.type
_entity.pdbx_description
1 polymer ?
#
loop_
_entity_poly.entity_id
_entity_poly.type
_entity_poly.pdbx_seq_one_letter_code
_entity_poly.pdbx_strand_id
1 'polypeptide(L)'
;VHLTNDNREGLLRISRIMYDAGFALQAINELRECLRLDQDDKACLSFYKKVNKVAKAITATQEALEAERYSDCIKKAAEIVKFESSNPEYASQANISLCHCHAKSKSADGVPFCESVVEHFPESTEFQLYKAEAYINADRFQDAISTYQKVLEHESNNQKAKEGMKKAQKLLKASTRRNYYKILGVSKSASKKEILKAYRKMAAEYHPDKFQGEERTQAEKRFVEISAAKEVLTDDEKRAQFDNGIDPLDPEHQAQNPFGGGGHPFSGFPFAHMHPFEGAHFEFHFG
;
A
#
# COMPACT_ATOMS: atom_id res chain seq x y z
N VAL A 1 7.07 45.32 48.81
CA VAL A 1 7.16 44.65 47.49
C VAL A 1 5.85 44.92 46.77
N HIS A 2 5.85 45.87 45.82
CA HIS A 2 4.68 46.04 44.95
C HIS A 2 4.62 44.80 44.05
N LEU A 3 3.65 43.91 44.31
CA LEU A 3 3.28 42.89 43.35
C LEU A 3 2.65 43.62 42.17
N THR A 4 3.43 43.85 41.12
CA THR A 4 2.88 44.34 39.86
C THR A 4 1.95 43.25 39.33
N ASN A 5 0.70 43.60 39.02
CA ASN A 5 -0.27 42.76 38.29
C ASN A 5 0.19 42.40 36.86
N ASP A 6 1.39 42.81 36.49
CA ASP A 6 2.01 42.57 35.20
C ASP A 6 2.72 41.20 35.21
N ASN A 7 1.97 40.16 34.87
CA ASN A 7 2.47 38.79 34.74
C ASN A 7 2.89 38.45 33.28
N ARG A 8 3.20 39.45 32.44
CA ARG A 8 3.52 39.22 31.02
C ARG A 8 4.69 38.26 30.80
N GLU A 9 5.75 38.40 31.60
CA GLU A 9 6.91 37.49 31.51
C GLU A 9 6.53 36.05 31.87
N GLY A 10 5.68 35.86 32.88
CA GLY A 10 5.13 34.55 33.24
C GLY A 10 4.27 33.95 32.13
N LEU A 11 3.38 34.75 31.54
CA LEU A 11 2.52 34.37 30.41
C LEU A 11 3.36 33.98 29.18
N LEU A 12 4.39 34.76 28.85
CA LEU A 12 5.30 34.42 27.75
C LEU A 12 6.06 33.12 28.02
N ARG A 13 6.55 32.93 29.25
CA ARG A 13 7.30 31.72 29.64
C ARG A 13 6.43 30.48 29.57
N ILE A 14 5.21 30.52 30.12
CA ILE A 14 4.30 29.38 30.06
C ILE A 14 3.87 29.07 28.63
N SER A 15 3.64 30.12 27.80
CA SER A 15 3.33 29.95 26.38
C SER A 15 4.43 29.22 25.63
N ARG A 16 5.71 29.50 25.93
CA ARG A 16 6.85 28.81 25.32
C ARG A 16 6.88 27.35 25.72
N ILE A 17 6.74 27.06 27.02
CA ILE A 17 6.70 25.67 27.52
C ILE A 17 5.56 24.89 26.87
N MET A 18 4.36 25.46 26.82
CA MET A 18 3.21 24.85 26.16
C MET A 18 3.48 24.59 24.68
N TYR A 19 4.01 25.58 23.97
CA TYR A 19 4.33 25.44 22.55
C TYR A 19 5.39 24.37 22.29
N ASP A 20 6.44 24.33 23.10
CA ASP A 20 7.51 23.33 22.98
C ASP A 20 6.98 21.92 23.23
N ALA A 21 6.00 21.77 24.13
CA ALA A 21 5.28 20.53 24.37
C ALA A 21 4.15 20.22 23.36
N GLY A 22 4.06 20.94 22.24
CA GLY A 22 3.08 20.65 21.18
C GLY A 22 1.69 21.26 21.37
N PHE A 23 1.48 22.10 22.39
CA PHE A 23 0.18 22.69 22.75
C PHE A 23 0.00 24.11 22.17
N ALA A 24 0.14 24.27 20.85
CA ALA A 24 0.04 25.58 20.19
C ALA A 24 -1.32 26.27 20.41
N LEU A 25 -2.43 25.51 20.48
CA LEU A 25 -3.78 26.05 20.68
C LEU A 25 -3.98 26.63 22.09
N GLN A 26 -3.27 26.11 23.08
CA GLN A 26 -3.27 26.63 24.45
C GLN A 26 -2.29 27.80 24.56
N ALA A 27 -1.07 27.63 24.03
CA ALA A 27 -0.03 28.67 24.02
C ALA A 27 -0.53 29.98 23.38
N ILE A 28 -1.33 29.89 22.30
CA ILE A 28 -1.86 31.10 21.65
C ILE A 28 -2.85 31.87 22.52
N ASN A 29 -3.57 31.20 23.43
CA ASN A 29 -4.51 31.85 24.36
C ASN A 29 -3.74 32.63 25.43
N GLU A 30 -2.70 32.03 26.00
CA GLU A 30 -1.82 32.71 26.96
C GLU A 30 -1.12 33.93 26.34
N LEU A 31 -0.75 33.85 25.05
CA LEU A 31 -0.18 34.99 24.32
C LEU A 31 -1.19 36.10 24.04
N ARG A 32 -2.46 35.77 23.84
CA ARG A 32 -3.54 36.77 23.74
C ARG A 32 -3.72 37.50 25.06
N GLU A 33 -3.64 36.79 26.19
CA GLU A 33 -3.66 37.42 27.52
C GLU A 33 -2.44 38.29 27.75
N CYS A 34 -1.24 37.86 27.34
CA CYS A 34 -0.05 38.70 27.42
C CYS A 34 -0.23 40.03 26.65
N LEU A 35 -0.72 39.94 25.40
CA LEU A 35 -0.95 41.11 24.55
C LEU A 35 -2.15 41.96 24.99
N ARG A 36 -3.06 41.40 25.80
CA ARG A 36 -4.14 42.16 26.44
C ARG A 36 -3.59 43.05 27.57
N LEU A 37 -2.54 42.62 28.26
CA LEU A 37 -1.86 43.42 29.30
C LEU A 37 -1.00 44.53 28.68
N ASP A 38 -0.32 44.25 27.57
CA ASP A 38 0.42 45.24 26.77
C ASP A 38 0.42 44.86 25.29
N GLN A 39 -0.27 45.68 24.47
CA GLN A 39 -0.44 45.42 23.03
C GLN A 39 0.86 45.60 22.24
N ASP A 40 1.82 46.37 22.78
CA ASP A 40 3.09 46.71 22.12
C ASP A 40 4.26 45.84 22.62
N ASP A 41 3.99 44.83 23.46
CA ASP A 41 4.99 43.90 23.95
C ASP A 41 5.61 43.12 22.78
N LYS A 42 6.83 43.51 22.41
CA LYS A 42 7.54 42.95 21.24
C LYS A 42 7.80 41.46 21.37
N ALA A 43 8.04 40.96 22.59
CA ALA A 43 8.37 39.56 22.83
C ALA A 43 7.13 38.69 22.67
N CYS A 44 6.01 39.09 23.29
CA CYS A 44 4.73 38.41 23.11
C CYS A 44 4.21 38.51 21.67
N LEU A 45 4.33 39.66 21.02
CA LEU A 45 3.88 39.84 19.63
C LEU A 45 4.68 38.98 18.65
N SER A 46 6.00 38.92 18.81
CA SER A 46 6.87 38.09 17.97
C SER A 46 6.52 36.62 18.11
N PHE A 47 6.38 36.12 19.34
CA PHE A 47 6.07 34.72 19.57
C PHE A 47 4.63 34.38 19.15
N TYR A 48 3.65 35.26 19.43
CA TYR A 48 2.28 35.12 18.95
C TYR A 48 2.21 34.90 17.43
N LYS A 49 2.96 35.68 16.63
CA LYS A 49 2.97 35.53 15.17
C LYS A 49 3.45 34.14 14.73
N LYS A 50 4.43 33.57 15.44
CA LYS A 50 4.92 32.20 15.19
C LYS A 50 3.84 31.18 15.55
N VAL A 51 3.37 31.20 16.81
CA VAL A 51 2.39 30.24 17.33
C VAL A 51 1.08 30.29 16.54
N ASN A 52 0.61 31.49 16.14
CA ASN A 52 -0.64 31.67 15.41
C ASN A 52 -0.65 30.96 14.04
N LYS A 53 0.48 30.88 13.34
CA LYS A 53 0.56 30.17 12.06
C LYS A 53 0.35 28.67 12.25
N VAL A 54 1.03 28.09 13.23
CA VAL A 54 0.93 26.67 13.57
C VAL A 54 -0.47 26.35 14.10
N ALA A 55 -0.97 27.15 15.06
CA ALA A 55 -2.32 27.00 15.61
C ALA A 55 -3.40 27.03 14.52
N LYS A 56 -3.33 27.98 13.56
CA LYS A 56 -4.26 28.03 12.43
C LYS A 56 -4.17 26.80 11.52
N ALA A 57 -2.97 26.30 11.25
CA ALA A 57 -2.80 25.09 10.45
C ALA A 57 -3.37 23.85 11.16
N ILE A 58 -3.16 23.71 12.47
CA ILE A 58 -3.73 22.64 13.30
C ILE A 58 -5.26 22.71 13.27
N THR A 59 -5.86 23.86 13.56
CA THR A 59 -7.32 24.03 13.54
C THR A 59 -7.90 23.71 12.15
N ALA A 60 -7.29 24.23 11.09
CA ALA A 60 -7.75 23.97 9.73
C ALA A 60 -7.62 22.48 9.33
N THR A 61 -6.63 21.77 9.87
CA THR A 61 -6.46 20.32 9.67
C THR A 61 -7.57 19.55 10.37
N GLN A 62 -7.90 19.91 11.61
CA GLN A 62 -9.00 19.30 12.39
C GLN A 62 -10.36 19.55 11.72
N GLU A 63 -10.65 20.78 11.31
CA GLU A 63 -11.89 21.13 10.59
C GLU A 63 -12.01 20.36 9.25
N ALA A 64 -10.89 20.17 8.53
CA ALA A 64 -10.89 19.40 7.29
C ALA A 64 -11.09 17.90 7.54
N LEU A 65 -10.54 17.35 8.63
CA LEU A 65 -10.75 15.97 9.07
C LEU A 65 -12.21 15.72 9.43
N GLU A 66 -12.80 16.58 10.26
CA GLU A 66 -14.20 16.48 10.69
C GLU A 66 -15.17 16.62 9.51
N ALA A 67 -14.85 17.48 8.55
CA ALA A 67 -15.61 17.64 7.31
C ALA A 67 -15.31 16.59 6.23
N GLU A 68 -14.47 15.58 6.52
CA GLU A 68 -14.01 14.55 5.59
C GLU A 68 -13.38 15.10 4.28
N ARG A 69 -12.87 16.33 4.31
CA ARG A 69 -12.16 16.98 3.19
C ARG A 69 -10.69 16.59 3.21
N TYR A 70 -10.40 15.32 2.90
CA TYR A 70 -9.05 14.75 3.06
C TYR A 70 -7.96 15.44 2.23
N SER A 71 -8.29 15.96 1.04
CA SER A 71 -7.34 16.73 0.23
C SER A 71 -6.92 18.05 0.90
N ASP A 72 -7.85 18.73 1.57
CA ASP A 72 -7.56 19.93 2.34
C ASP A 72 -6.82 19.59 3.63
N CYS A 73 -7.21 18.49 4.30
CA CYS A 73 -6.49 17.99 5.47
C CYS A 73 -5.01 17.75 5.16
N ILE A 74 -4.69 17.05 4.06
CA ILE A 74 -3.29 16.77 3.67
C ILE A 74 -2.51 18.07 3.49
N LYS A 75 -3.08 19.04 2.77
CA LYS A 75 -2.45 20.35 2.56
C LYS A 75 -2.21 21.10 3.87
N LYS A 76 -3.19 21.09 4.79
CA LYS A 76 -3.10 21.80 6.07
C LYS A 76 -2.19 21.12 7.09
N ALA A 77 -2.16 19.79 7.12
CA ALA A 77 -1.23 19.05 7.94
C ALA A 77 0.22 19.27 7.48
N ALA A 78 0.48 19.32 6.17
CA ALA A 78 1.80 19.65 5.63
C ALA A 78 2.25 21.10 5.96
N GLU A 79 1.31 22.05 6.08
CA GLU A 79 1.60 23.41 6.54
C GLU A 79 2.13 23.43 7.98
N ILE A 80 1.73 22.51 8.85
CA ILE A 80 2.23 22.42 10.24
C ILE A 80 3.74 22.21 10.23
N VAL A 81 4.25 21.19 9.52
CA VAL A 81 5.68 20.89 9.41
C VAL A 81 6.44 22.02 8.72
N LYS A 82 5.81 22.68 7.73
CA LYS A 82 6.39 23.86 7.06
C LYS A 82 6.58 25.03 8.03
N PHE A 83 5.64 25.25 8.94
CA PHE A 83 5.71 26.35 9.91
C PHE A 83 6.55 26.00 11.13
N GLU A 84 6.65 24.73 11.47
CA GLU A 84 7.44 24.23 12.60
C GLU A 84 8.08 22.89 12.26
N SER A 85 9.28 22.95 11.67
CA SER A 85 10.06 21.76 11.30
C SER A 85 11.01 21.29 12.38
N SER A 86 11.26 22.11 13.42
CA SER A 86 12.30 21.85 14.43
C SER A 86 11.76 21.13 15.66
N ASN A 87 10.46 21.20 15.91
CA ASN A 87 9.84 20.59 17.07
C ASN A 87 9.19 19.23 16.70
N PRO A 88 9.65 18.12 17.32
CA PRO A 88 9.17 16.78 17.00
C PRO A 88 7.69 16.54 17.35
N GLU A 89 7.13 17.26 18.31
CA GLU A 89 5.72 17.10 18.69
C GLU A 89 4.79 17.51 17.54
N TYR A 90 5.08 18.64 16.88
CA TYR A 90 4.29 19.07 15.72
C TYR A 90 4.53 18.20 14.48
N ALA A 91 5.74 17.68 14.31
CA ALA A 91 6.02 16.70 13.26
C ALA A 91 5.21 15.42 13.48
N SER A 92 5.14 14.91 14.71
CA SER A 92 4.34 13.75 15.08
C SER A 92 2.85 13.99 14.86
N GLN A 93 2.30 15.11 15.34
CA GLN A 93 0.90 15.49 15.12
C GLN A 93 0.54 15.61 13.63
N ALA A 94 1.43 16.20 12.84
CA ALA A 94 1.27 16.30 11.39
C ALA A 94 1.30 14.91 10.73
N ASN A 95 2.24 14.04 11.09
CA ASN A 95 2.34 12.69 10.56
C ASN A 95 1.11 11.83 10.89
N ILE A 96 0.56 11.94 12.09
CA ILE A 96 -0.71 11.28 12.46
C ILE A 96 -1.83 11.73 11.53
N SER A 97 -1.97 13.05 11.34
CA SER A 97 -3.02 13.63 10.49
C SER A 97 -2.83 13.24 9.02
N LEU A 98 -1.59 13.28 8.51
CA LEU A 98 -1.24 12.88 7.16
C LEU A 98 -1.50 11.40 6.93
N CYS A 99 -1.08 10.52 7.84
CA CYS A 99 -1.35 9.09 7.74
C CYS A 99 -2.86 8.83 7.61
N HIS A 100 -3.67 9.42 8.50
CA HIS A 100 -5.11 9.25 8.46
C HIS A 100 -5.70 9.78 7.14
N CYS A 101 -5.38 11.01 6.74
CA CYS A 101 -5.97 11.63 5.55
C CYS A 101 -5.54 10.97 4.24
N HIS A 102 -4.28 10.53 4.12
CA HIS A 102 -3.84 9.76 2.96
C HIS A 102 -4.50 8.38 2.88
N ALA A 103 -4.61 7.66 4.01
CA ALA A 103 -5.27 6.37 4.06
C ALA A 103 -6.75 6.48 3.61
N LYS A 104 -7.46 7.51 4.06
CA LYS A 104 -8.87 7.76 3.70
C LYS A 104 -9.08 8.28 2.28
N SER A 105 -8.17 9.11 1.77
CA SER A 105 -8.22 9.62 0.41
C SER A 105 -7.77 8.61 -0.66
N LYS A 106 -7.37 7.40 -0.25
CA LYS A 106 -6.85 6.34 -1.13
C LYS A 106 -5.58 6.75 -1.89
N SER A 107 -4.76 7.59 -1.27
CA SER A 107 -3.47 8.03 -1.83
C SER A 107 -2.35 7.05 -1.45
N ALA A 108 -1.51 6.70 -2.42
CA ALA A 108 -0.31 5.89 -2.21
C ALA A 108 0.77 6.62 -1.38
N ASP A 109 0.74 7.96 -1.34
CA ASP A 109 1.75 8.79 -0.68
C ASP A 109 1.68 8.72 0.86
N GLY A 110 0.66 8.06 1.42
CA GLY A 110 0.44 7.95 2.86
C GLY A 110 1.39 7.02 3.60
N VAL A 111 2.01 6.07 2.90
CA VAL A 111 2.84 5.02 3.48
C VAL A 111 3.93 5.54 4.42
N PRO A 112 4.82 6.48 4.03
CA PRO A 112 5.90 6.95 4.91
C PRO A 112 5.38 7.59 6.20
N PHE A 113 4.25 8.29 6.14
CA PHE A 113 3.64 8.90 7.32
C PHE A 113 3.10 7.83 8.27
N CYS A 114 2.39 6.83 7.74
CA CYS A 114 1.86 5.74 8.57
C CYS A 114 2.95 4.82 9.14
N GLU A 115 4.03 4.57 8.40
CA GLU A 115 5.19 3.84 8.91
C GLU A 115 5.82 4.59 10.09
N SER A 116 6.08 5.90 9.93
CA SER A 116 6.60 6.75 11.00
C SER A 116 5.70 6.79 12.24
N VAL A 117 4.38 6.87 12.06
CA VAL A 117 3.43 6.85 13.19
C VAL A 117 3.48 5.51 13.93
N VAL A 118 3.48 4.39 13.23
CA VAL A 118 3.53 3.06 13.85
C VAL A 118 4.86 2.78 14.55
N GLU A 119 5.98 3.37 14.10
CA GLU A 119 7.26 3.28 14.81
C GLU A 119 7.20 3.90 16.21
N HIS A 120 6.43 4.98 16.39
CA HIS A 120 6.26 5.66 17.68
C HIS A 120 5.14 5.04 18.53
N PHE A 121 4.15 4.42 17.88
CA PHE A 121 2.96 3.86 18.52
C PHE A 121 2.69 2.41 18.06
N PRO A 122 3.62 1.46 18.31
CA PRO A 122 3.55 0.12 17.73
C PRO A 122 2.33 -0.70 18.16
N GLU A 123 1.87 -0.48 19.39
CA GLU A 123 0.73 -1.17 20.00
C GLU A 123 -0.64 -0.59 19.59
N SER A 124 -0.66 0.51 18.84
CA SER A 124 -1.91 1.14 18.43
C SER A 124 -2.54 0.40 17.25
N THR A 125 -3.59 -0.37 17.54
CA THR A 125 -4.40 -1.03 16.51
C THR A 125 -4.93 -0.05 15.46
N GLU A 126 -5.35 1.16 15.87
CA GLU A 126 -5.84 2.18 14.94
C GLU A 126 -4.78 2.55 13.88
N PHE A 127 -3.54 2.79 14.32
CA PHE A 127 -2.47 3.17 13.40
C PHE A 127 -1.99 2.01 12.54
N GLN A 128 -2.01 0.78 13.06
CA GLN A 128 -1.77 -0.42 12.25
C GLN A 128 -2.81 -0.57 11.14
N LEU A 129 -4.09 -0.28 11.42
CA LEU A 129 -5.16 -0.30 10.40
C LEU A 129 -4.96 0.78 9.32
N TYR A 130 -4.56 2.01 9.69
CA TYR A 130 -4.25 3.04 8.70
C TYR A 130 -3.03 2.67 7.85
N LYS A 131 -1.99 2.11 8.46
CA LYS A 131 -0.81 1.61 7.74
C LYS A 131 -1.18 0.51 6.74
N ALA A 132 -2.00 -0.46 7.15
CA ALA A 132 -2.45 -1.53 6.26
C ALA A 132 -3.28 -0.99 5.07
N GLU A 133 -4.17 -0.01 5.30
CA GLU A 133 -4.92 0.62 4.21
C GLU A 133 -4.00 1.46 3.30
N ALA A 134 -3.00 2.15 3.84
CA ALA A 134 -1.99 2.86 3.05
C ALA A 134 -1.19 1.90 2.15
N TYR A 135 -0.85 0.71 2.65
CA TYR A 135 -0.23 -0.35 1.82
C TYR A 135 -1.16 -0.84 0.71
N ILE A 136 -2.46 -0.99 0.97
CA ILE A 136 -3.43 -1.32 -0.09
C ILE A 136 -3.43 -0.23 -1.17
N ASN A 137 -3.45 1.05 -0.77
CA ASN A 137 -3.48 2.18 -1.71
C ASN A 137 -2.20 2.30 -2.55
N ALA A 138 -1.10 1.75 -2.05
CA ALA A 138 0.20 1.69 -2.72
C ALA A 138 0.43 0.34 -3.45
N ASP A 139 -0.60 -0.48 -3.64
CA ASP A 139 -0.54 -1.83 -4.24
C ASP A 139 0.44 -2.81 -3.53
N ARG A 140 0.85 -2.49 -2.30
CA ARG A 140 1.70 -3.33 -1.43
C ARG A 140 0.85 -4.36 -0.67
N PHE A 141 0.11 -5.19 -1.39
CA PHE A 141 -0.92 -6.06 -0.79
C PHE A 141 -0.36 -7.09 0.20
N GLN A 142 0.86 -7.60 -0.03
CA GLN A 142 1.50 -8.54 0.90
C GLN A 142 1.79 -7.88 2.26
N ASP A 143 2.31 -6.66 2.24
CA ASP A 143 2.57 -5.88 3.46
C ASP A 143 1.27 -5.55 4.21
N ALA A 144 0.20 -5.22 3.47
CA ALA A 144 -1.13 -5.02 4.04
C ALA A 144 -1.65 -6.29 4.74
N ILE A 145 -1.56 -7.45 4.08
CA ILE A 145 -1.99 -8.73 4.66
C ILE A 145 -1.20 -9.04 5.94
N SER A 146 0.13 -8.91 5.90
CA SER A 146 0.98 -9.14 7.08
C SER A 146 0.61 -8.21 8.23
N THR A 147 0.33 -6.93 7.93
CA THR A 147 -0.07 -5.94 8.94
C THR A 147 -1.43 -6.30 9.58
N TYR A 148 -2.43 -6.69 8.79
CA TYR A 148 -3.72 -7.14 9.34
C TYR A 148 -3.62 -8.43 10.15
N GLN A 149 -2.75 -9.37 9.73
CA GLN A 149 -2.50 -10.60 10.49
C GLN A 149 -1.98 -10.28 11.90
N LYS A 150 -0.99 -9.38 12.02
CA LYS A 150 -0.48 -8.92 13.32
C LYS A 150 -1.58 -8.32 14.19
N VAL A 151 -2.46 -7.50 13.63
CA VAL A 151 -3.62 -6.97 14.37
C VAL A 151 -4.52 -8.10 14.88
N LEU A 152 -4.81 -9.10 14.04
CA LEU A 152 -5.68 -10.23 14.40
C LEU A 152 -5.06 -11.22 15.39
N GLU A 153 -3.73 -11.27 15.50
CA GLU A 153 -3.03 -12.06 16.52
C GLU A 153 -3.34 -11.55 17.94
N HIS A 154 -3.45 -10.23 18.11
CA HIS A 154 -3.79 -9.59 19.38
C HIS A 154 -5.30 -9.36 19.56
N GLU A 155 -6.01 -9.06 18.46
CA GLU A 155 -7.44 -8.76 18.45
C GLU A 155 -8.20 -9.63 17.44
N SER A 156 -8.37 -10.92 17.78
CA SER A 156 -8.99 -11.91 16.89
C SER A 156 -10.41 -11.58 16.41
N ASN A 157 -11.13 -10.68 17.12
CA ASN A 157 -12.47 -10.24 16.78
C ASN A 157 -12.53 -8.89 16.05
N ASN A 158 -11.39 -8.31 15.66
CA ASN A 158 -11.35 -7.03 14.96
C ASN A 158 -11.94 -7.16 13.54
N GLN A 159 -13.18 -6.72 13.37
CA GLN A 159 -13.91 -6.84 12.11
C GLN A 159 -13.27 -6.03 10.98
N LYS A 160 -12.74 -4.83 11.28
CA LYS A 160 -12.05 -3.98 10.30
C LYS A 160 -10.82 -4.68 9.74
N ALA A 161 -10.04 -5.35 10.60
CA ALA A 161 -8.88 -6.11 10.19
C ALA A 161 -9.26 -7.33 9.33
N LYS A 162 -10.31 -8.07 9.69
CA LYS A 162 -10.81 -9.22 8.87
C LYS A 162 -11.23 -8.77 7.47
N GLU A 163 -12.00 -7.70 7.39
CA GLU A 163 -12.50 -7.16 6.11
C GLU A 163 -11.35 -6.60 5.26
N GLY A 164 -10.45 -5.83 5.88
CA GLY A 164 -9.25 -5.29 5.24
C GLY A 164 -8.33 -6.38 4.70
N MET A 165 -8.08 -7.43 5.49
CA MET A 165 -7.27 -8.59 5.07
C MET A 165 -7.90 -9.31 3.87
N LYS A 166 -9.22 -9.58 3.92
CA LYS A 166 -9.94 -10.20 2.81
C LYS A 166 -9.88 -9.34 1.54
N LYS A 167 -10.02 -8.02 1.67
CA LYS A 167 -9.85 -7.05 0.58
C LYS A 167 -8.44 -7.14 -0.01
N ALA A 168 -7.40 -7.11 0.82
CA ALA A 168 -6.01 -7.20 0.39
C ALA A 168 -5.70 -8.53 -0.31
N GLN A 169 -6.18 -9.66 0.23
CA GLN A 169 -6.06 -10.98 -0.41
C GLN A 169 -6.74 -11.02 -1.79
N LYS A 170 -7.95 -10.47 -1.91
CA LYS A 170 -8.66 -10.38 -3.19
C LYS A 170 -7.89 -9.52 -4.20
N LEU A 171 -7.34 -8.38 -3.77
CA LEU A 171 -6.56 -7.49 -4.62
C LEU A 171 -5.23 -8.13 -5.03
N LEU A 172 -4.53 -8.79 -4.11
CA LEU A 172 -3.34 -9.58 -4.42
C LEU A 172 -3.63 -10.64 -5.48
N LYS A 173 -4.69 -11.43 -5.29
CA LYS A 173 -5.12 -12.45 -6.25
C LYS A 173 -5.51 -11.86 -7.61
N ALA A 174 -6.15 -10.68 -7.62
CA ALA A 174 -6.46 -9.98 -8.86
C ALA A 174 -5.20 -9.45 -9.56
N SER A 175 -4.21 -8.97 -8.81
CA SER A 175 -2.93 -8.45 -9.34
C SER A 175 -2.03 -9.56 -9.91
N THR A 176 -2.11 -10.76 -9.34
CA THR A 176 -1.34 -11.93 -9.78
C THR A 176 -2.08 -12.78 -10.81
N ARG A 177 -3.37 -12.50 -11.08
CA ARG A 177 -4.17 -13.23 -12.05
C ARG A 177 -3.53 -13.14 -13.44
N ARG A 178 -3.16 -14.30 -13.97
CA ARG A 178 -2.56 -14.41 -15.30
C ARG A 178 -3.62 -14.06 -16.35
N ASN A 179 -3.29 -13.15 -17.27
CA ASN A 179 -4.14 -12.89 -18.43
C ASN A 179 -3.61 -13.69 -19.63
N TYR A 180 -4.09 -14.93 -19.79
CA TYR A 180 -3.62 -15.84 -20.84
C TYR A 180 -3.80 -15.29 -22.26
N TYR A 181 -4.86 -14.53 -22.53
CA TYR A 181 -5.08 -13.87 -23.82
C TYR A 181 -4.00 -12.81 -24.09
N LYS A 182 -3.65 -12.03 -23.06
CA LYS A 182 -2.58 -11.03 -23.14
C LYS A 182 -1.19 -11.67 -23.30
N ILE A 183 -0.94 -12.79 -22.62
CA ILE A 183 0.32 -13.55 -22.73
C ILE A 183 0.54 -14.03 -24.17
N LEU A 184 -0.49 -14.59 -24.82
CA LEU A 184 -0.40 -15.03 -26.21
C LEU A 184 -0.60 -13.89 -27.23
N GLY A 185 -0.98 -12.69 -26.80
CA GLY A 185 -1.25 -11.56 -27.67
C GLY A 185 -2.47 -11.77 -28.59
N VAL A 186 -3.49 -12.46 -28.11
CA VAL A 186 -4.71 -12.79 -28.87
C VAL A 186 -5.96 -12.16 -28.24
N SER A 187 -7.00 -11.96 -29.05
CA SER A 187 -8.31 -11.49 -28.56
C SER A 187 -8.99 -12.56 -27.70
N LYS A 188 -9.88 -12.14 -26.77
CA LYS A 188 -10.79 -13.05 -26.07
C LYS A 188 -11.69 -13.86 -27.01
N SER A 189 -11.99 -13.30 -28.19
CA SER A 189 -12.78 -13.97 -29.23
C SER A 189 -11.95 -14.90 -30.14
N ALA A 190 -10.64 -15.07 -29.89
CA ALA A 190 -9.77 -15.86 -30.75
C ALA A 190 -10.22 -17.32 -30.82
N SER A 191 -10.20 -17.87 -32.03
CA SER A 191 -10.42 -19.29 -32.30
C SER A 191 -9.25 -20.14 -31.80
N LYS A 192 -9.49 -21.44 -31.56
CA LYS A 192 -8.43 -22.38 -31.17
C LYS A 192 -7.26 -22.39 -32.15
N LYS A 193 -7.53 -22.22 -33.46
CA LYS A 193 -6.49 -22.15 -34.49
C LYS A 193 -5.60 -20.92 -34.33
N GLU A 194 -6.19 -19.77 -34.03
CA GLU A 194 -5.44 -18.53 -33.77
C GLU A 194 -4.61 -18.61 -32.49
N ILE A 195 -5.16 -19.21 -31.44
CA ILE A 195 -4.45 -19.47 -30.17
C ILE A 195 -3.24 -20.37 -30.41
N LEU A 196 -3.40 -21.47 -31.14
CA LEU A 196 -2.30 -22.39 -31.48
C LEU A 196 -1.25 -21.72 -32.37
N LYS A 197 -1.66 -20.87 -33.31
CA LYS A 197 -0.75 -20.12 -34.16
C LYS A 197 0.08 -19.13 -33.35
N ALA A 198 -0.55 -18.39 -32.44
CA ALA A 198 0.11 -17.45 -31.54
C ALA A 198 1.08 -18.16 -30.59
N TYR A 199 0.65 -19.29 -30.01
CA TYR A 199 1.51 -20.15 -29.18
C TYR A 199 2.77 -20.58 -29.93
N ARG A 200 2.66 -21.11 -31.16
CA ARG A 200 3.84 -21.55 -31.93
C ARG A 200 4.82 -20.41 -32.19
N LYS A 201 4.30 -19.21 -32.49
CA LYS A 201 5.13 -18.02 -32.69
C LYS A 201 5.88 -17.64 -31.40
N MET A 202 5.17 -17.52 -30.29
CA MET A 202 5.75 -17.12 -29.01
C MET A 202 6.70 -18.19 -28.44
N ALA A 203 6.37 -19.47 -28.59
CA ALA A 203 7.22 -20.58 -28.18
C ALA A 203 8.54 -20.62 -28.96
N ALA A 204 8.50 -20.32 -30.26
CA ALA A 204 9.72 -20.18 -31.06
C ALA A 204 10.54 -18.94 -30.66
N GLU A 205 9.89 -17.84 -30.29
CA GLU A 205 10.55 -16.59 -29.90
C GLU A 205 11.23 -16.69 -28.53
N TYR A 206 10.53 -17.25 -27.54
CA TYR A 206 10.98 -17.35 -26.15
C TYR A 206 11.56 -18.73 -25.78
N HIS A 207 11.98 -19.53 -26.77
CA HIS A 207 12.62 -20.82 -26.48
C HIS A 207 13.93 -20.60 -25.71
N PRO A 208 14.16 -21.25 -24.55
CA PRO A 208 15.32 -20.99 -23.69
C PRO A 208 16.67 -21.26 -24.38
N ASP A 209 16.70 -22.11 -25.40
CA ASP A 209 17.91 -22.35 -26.21
C ASP A 209 18.37 -21.13 -27.01
N LYS A 210 17.52 -20.12 -27.20
CA LYS A 210 17.89 -18.88 -27.87
C LYS A 210 18.59 -17.87 -26.96
N PHE A 211 18.63 -18.12 -25.65
CA PHE A 211 19.08 -17.16 -24.65
C PHE A 211 20.16 -17.76 -23.74
N GLN A 212 21.00 -16.90 -23.17
CA GLN A 212 22.08 -17.27 -22.25
C GLN A 212 22.04 -16.38 -21.00
N GLY A 213 22.66 -16.84 -19.90
CA GLY A 213 22.75 -16.07 -18.65
C GLY A 213 21.37 -15.72 -18.07
N GLU A 214 21.21 -14.50 -17.56
CA GLU A 214 19.95 -14.04 -16.93
C GLU A 214 18.77 -14.00 -17.93
N GLU A 215 19.03 -13.74 -19.21
CA GLU A 215 17.99 -13.74 -20.25
C GLU A 215 17.38 -15.13 -20.43
N ARG A 216 18.18 -16.19 -20.24
CA ARG A 216 17.67 -17.57 -20.27
C ARG A 216 16.64 -17.80 -19.18
N THR A 217 16.93 -17.38 -17.95
CA THR A 217 15.99 -17.53 -16.83
C THR A 217 14.70 -16.73 -17.06
N GLN A 218 14.78 -15.56 -17.70
CA GLN A 218 13.59 -14.79 -18.08
C GLN A 218 12.79 -15.48 -19.20
N ALA A 219 13.47 -16.01 -20.21
CA ALA A 219 12.86 -16.78 -21.29
C ALA A 219 12.17 -18.05 -20.76
N GLU A 220 12.79 -18.77 -19.82
CA GLU A 220 12.18 -19.94 -19.16
C GLU A 220 10.87 -19.56 -18.43
N LYS A 221 10.88 -18.48 -17.63
CA LYS A 221 9.66 -17.98 -16.96
C LYS A 221 8.57 -17.62 -17.96
N ARG A 222 8.92 -16.92 -19.05
CA ARG A 222 7.97 -16.57 -20.11
C ARG A 222 7.45 -17.78 -20.85
N PHE A 223 8.29 -18.76 -21.13
CA PHE A 223 7.91 -19.99 -21.81
C PHE A 223 6.90 -20.81 -20.99
N VAL A 224 7.07 -20.85 -19.66
CA VAL A 224 6.09 -21.44 -18.74
C VAL A 224 4.74 -20.71 -18.81
N GLU A 225 4.73 -19.37 -18.82
CA GLU A 225 3.50 -18.58 -18.97
C GLU A 225 2.80 -18.82 -20.32
N ILE A 226 3.56 -18.87 -21.41
CA ILE A 226 3.07 -19.13 -22.78
C ILE A 226 2.44 -20.52 -22.87
N SER A 227 3.08 -21.51 -22.27
CA SER A 227 2.61 -22.90 -22.25
C SER A 227 1.32 -23.03 -21.43
N ALA A 228 1.28 -22.42 -20.24
CA ALA A 228 0.08 -22.34 -19.41
C ALA A 228 -1.09 -21.66 -20.16
N ALA A 229 -0.81 -20.57 -20.89
CA ALA A 229 -1.83 -19.88 -21.67
C ALA A 229 -2.40 -20.77 -22.79
N LYS A 230 -1.56 -21.53 -23.49
CA LYS A 230 -2.04 -22.49 -24.50
C LYS A 230 -2.90 -23.56 -23.84
N GLU A 231 -2.48 -24.12 -22.72
CA GLU A 231 -3.22 -25.18 -22.03
C GLU A 231 -4.64 -24.73 -21.67
N VAL A 232 -4.76 -23.56 -21.02
CA VAL A 232 -6.05 -23.03 -20.59
C VAL A 232 -6.93 -22.63 -21.77
N LEU A 233 -6.37 -21.98 -22.79
CA LEU A 233 -7.18 -21.40 -23.87
C LEU A 233 -7.57 -22.40 -24.98
N THR A 234 -6.91 -23.56 -25.06
CA THR A 234 -7.24 -24.59 -26.07
C THR A 234 -8.24 -25.65 -25.59
N ASP A 235 -8.36 -25.81 -24.28
CA ASP A 235 -9.37 -26.64 -23.62
C ASP A 235 -10.65 -25.82 -23.38
N ASP A 236 -11.80 -26.32 -23.87
CA ASP A 236 -13.05 -25.55 -23.82
C ASP A 236 -13.57 -25.36 -22.39
N GLU A 237 -13.35 -26.34 -21.52
CA GLU A 237 -13.79 -26.30 -20.13
C GLU A 237 -12.92 -25.34 -19.32
N LYS A 238 -11.59 -25.46 -19.44
CA LYS A 238 -10.63 -24.55 -18.78
C LYS A 238 -10.79 -23.11 -19.27
N ARG A 239 -11.02 -22.92 -20.57
CA ARG A 239 -11.29 -21.60 -21.14
C ARG A 239 -12.58 -21.00 -20.60
N ALA A 240 -13.66 -21.79 -20.53
CA ALA A 240 -14.92 -21.33 -19.96
C ALA A 240 -14.78 -20.97 -18.47
N GLN A 241 -14.05 -21.77 -17.67
CA GLN A 241 -13.74 -21.44 -16.28
C GLN A 241 -12.98 -20.11 -16.17
N PHE A 242 -11.93 -19.95 -16.99
CA PHE A 242 -11.13 -18.74 -17.06
C PHE A 242 -11.94 -17.51 -17.45
N ASP A 243 -12.81 -17.64 -18.46
CA ASP A 243 -13.70 -16.56 -18.93
C ASP A 243 -14.75 -16.19 -17.87
N ASN A 244 -15.16 -17.14 -17.03
CA ASN A 244 -16.02 -16.91 -15.85
C ASN A 244 -15.26 -16.39 -14.62
N GLY A 245 -13.96 -16.13 -14.74
CA GLY A 245 -13.13 -15.52 -13.69
C GLY A 245 -12.55 -16.51 -12.68
N ILE A 246 -12.61 -17.81 -12.96
CA ILE A 246 -11.97 -18.90 -12.20
C ILE A 246 -10.70 -19.30 -12.95
N ASP A 247 -9.53 -19.16 -12.33
CA ASP A 247 -8.28 -19.60 -12.97
C ASP A 247 -8.10 -21.12 -12.78
N PRO A 248 -8.17 -21.93 -13.84
CA PRO A 248 -8.11 -23.40 -13.74
C PRO A 248 -6.73 -23.94 -13.35
N LEU A 249 -5.68 -23.10 -13.41
CA LEU A 249 -4.33 -23.45 -12.99
C LEU A 249 -3.99 -22.90 -11.59
N ASP A 250 -4.95 -22.27 -10.90
CA ASP A 250 -4.79 -21.78 -9.53
C ASP A 250 -4.94 -22.94 -8.51
N PRO A 251 -3.92 -23.21 -7.67
CA PRO A 251 -3.94 -24.30 -6.70
C PRO A 251 -5.13 -24.30 -5.73
N GLU A 252 -5.70 -23.13 -5.41
CA GLU A 252 -6.86 -23.03 -4.51
C GLU A 252 -8.16 -23.57 -5.12
N HIS A 253 -8.34 -23.45 -6.44
CA HIS A 253 -9.54 -23.91 -7.14
C HIS A 253 -9.50 -25.41 -7.46
N GLN A 254 -8.31 -26.00 -7.53
CA GLN A 254 -8.14 -27.46 -7.62
C GLN A 254 -8.55 -28.18 -6.33
N ALA A 255 -8.56 -27.50 -5.18
CA ALA A 255 -8.93 -28.10 -3.89
C ALA A 255 -10.46 -28.29 -3.71
N GLN A 256 -11.29 -27.69 -4.57
CA GLN A 256 -12.76 -27.71 -4.43
C GLN A 256 -13.48 -28.67 -5.39
N ASN A 257 -12.77 -29.45 -6.22
CA ASN A 257 -13.39 -30.35 -7.20
C ASN A 257 -12.97 -31.83 -6.99
N PRO A 258 -13.63 -32.59 -6.08
CA PRO A 258 -13.29 -33.99 -5.78
C PRO A 258 -13.56 -34.99 -6.92
N PHE A 259 -14.19 -34.57 -8.02
CA PHE A 259 -14.59 -35.43 -9.14
C PHE A 259 -13.90 -35.10 -10.48
N GLY A 260 -12.92 -34.18 -10.50
CA GLY A 260 -12.09 -33.91 -11.68
C GLY A 260 -10.93 -34.90 -11.77
N GLY A 261 -11.07 -35.93 -12.59
CA GLY A 261 -10.13 -37.05 -12.71
C GLY A 261 -8.67 -36.66 -12.98
N GLY A 262 -7.79 -37.22 -12.14
CA GLY A 262 -6.46 -37.73 -12.49
C GLY A 262 -5.57 -36.89 -13.40
N GLY A 263 -4.76 -36.01 -12.81
CA GLY A 263 -3.61 -35.43 -13.50
C GLY A 263 -2.87 -34.43 -12.62
N HIS A 264 -1.87 -34.89 -11.88
CA HIS A 264 -0.90 -33.97 -11.27
C HIS A 264 -0.30 -33.08 -12.37
N PRO A 265 -0.33 -31.74 -12.25
CA PRO A 265 0.13 -30.81 -13.29
C PRO A 265 1.65 -30.86 -13.52
N PHE A 266 2.38 -31.68 -12.75
CA PHE A 266 3.82 -31.91 -12.87
C PHE A 266 4.20 -33.33 -13.34
N SER A 267 3.24 -34.23 -13.59
CA SER A 267 3.54 -35.63 -13.92
C SER A 267 3.56 -35.94 -15.44
N GLY A 268 3.24 -34.96 -16.29
CA GLY A 268 3.11 -35.16 -17.74
C GLY A 268 4.18 -34.47 -18.62
N PHE A 269 5.09 -33.69 -18.03
CA PHE A 269 6.20 -33.08 -18.76
C PHE A 269 7.50 -33.82 -18.46
N PRO A 270 8.31 -34.20 -19.46
CA PRO A 270 9.60 -34.88 -19.25
C PRO A 270 10.65 -33.97 -18.59
N PHE A 271 10.28 -32.73 -18.24
CA PHE A 271 11.16 -31.71 -17.66
C PHE A 271 11.01 -31.54 -16.14
N ALA A 272 10.06 -32.21 -15.47
CA ALA A 272 9.81 -32.01 -14.04
C ALA A 272 10.70 -32.85 -13.11
N HIS A 273 11.52 -33.77 -13.64
CA HIS A 273 12.37 -34.67 -12.84
C HIS A 273 13.87 -34.60 -13.16
N MET A 274 14.34 -33.61 -13.91
CA MET A 274 15.76 -33.53 -14.30
C MET A 274 16.44 -32.32 -13.69
N HIS A 275 17.14 -32.55 -12.57
CA HIS A 275 18.39 -31.85 -12.27
C HIS A 275 19.37 -32.03 -13.47
N PRO A 276 20.30 -31.09 -13.69
CA PRO A 276 20.63 -30.60 -15.02
C PRO A 276 21.41 -31.59 -15.88
N PHE A 277 20.83 -31.88 -17.06
CA PHE A 277 21.46 -32.27 -18.32
C PHE A 277 22.85 -32.95 -18.23
N GLU A 278 22.82 -34.27 -18.06
CA GLU A 278 23.82 -35.15 -18.66
C GLU A 278 23.13 -35.92 -19.81
N GLY A 279 23.30 -35.44 -21.04
CA GLY A 279 23.36 -36.31 -22.23
C GLY A 279 22.09 -36.80 -22.93
N ALA A 280 21.01 -36.03 -23.07
CA ALA A 280 19.89 -36.41 -23.95
C ALA A 280 19.71 -35.43 -25.12
N HIS A 281 20.18 -35.82 -26.31
CA HIS A 281 19.84 -35.19 -27.58
C HIS A 281 18.37 -35.46 -27.92
N PHE A 282 17.57 -34.40 -28.10
CA PHE A 282 16.23 -34.48 -28.67
C PHE A 282 16.27 -34.01 -30.13
N GLU A 283 16.08 -34.95 -31.06
CA GLU A 283 15.98 -34.68 -32.49
C GLU A 283 14.51 -34.48 -32.87
N PHE A 284 14.17 -33.31 -33.43
CA PHE A 284 12.85 -33.00 -33.94
C PHE A 284 12.85 -33.07 -35.47
N HIS A 285 12.11 -34.04 -36.03
CA HIS A 285 11.81 -34.07 -37.46
C HIS A 285 10.65 -33.13 -37.78
N PHE A 286 10.94 -32.09 -38.57
CA PHE A 286 9.93 -31.31 -39.26
C PHE A 286 9.72 -31.92 -40.66
N GLY A 287 8.50 -32.37 -40.92
CA GLY A 287 7.99 -32.66 -42.26
C GLY A 287 7.25 -31.47 -42.85
#